data_AF-A0A842P456-F1
#
_entry.id   AF-A0A842P456-F1
#
_cell.length_a   1.000
_cell.length_b   1.000
_cell.length_c   1.000
_cell.angle_alpha   90.00
_cell.angle_beta   90.00
_cell.angle_gamma   90.00
#
_symmetry.space_group_name_H-M   'P 1'
#
loop_
_entity.id
_entity.type
_entity.pdbx_description
1 polymer ?
#
loop_
_entity_poly.entity_id
_entity_poly.type
_entity_poly.pdbx_seq_one_letter_code
_entity_poly.pdbx_strand_id
1 'polypeptide(L)' 'AILSAAREESSLGVTASGNGIANWFRFNGQEERYVELLKEVVSTDAWSGFGYIIAEADLHRMGETP' A
#
# COMPACT_ATOMS: atom_id res chain seq x y z
N ALA A 1 11.00 -0.59 7.07
CA ALA A 1 9.79 -0.70 6.25
C ALA A 1 9.80 0.40 5.20
N ILE A 2 9.28 0.16 4.00
CA ILE A 2 9.36 1.10 2.86
C ILE A 2 8.67 2.43 3.19
N LEU A 3 7.65 2.43 4.05
CA LEU A 3 6.87 3.62 4.43
C LEU A 3 7.34 4.29 5.72
N SER A 4 8.57 4.05 6.18
CA SER A 4 9.06 4.58 7.46
C SER A 4 8.93 6.10 7.57
N ALA A 5 9.20 6.85 6.50
CA ALA A 5 9.03 8.30 6.47
C ALA A 5 7.56 8.75 6.44
N ALA A 6 6.67 8.01 5.76
CA ALA A 6 5.24 8.36 5.69
C ALA A 6 4.50 8.10 7.01
N ARG A 7 4.97 7.11 7.80
CA ARG A 7 4.41 6.79 9.13
C ARG A 7 4.63 7.90 10.15
N GLU A 8 5.70 8.68 10.02
CA GLU A 8 5.99 9.82 10.91
C GLU A 8 5.04 11.01 10.70
N GLU A 9 4.39 11.09 9.54
CA GLU A 9 3.55 12.23 9.16
C GLU A 9 2.07 12.02 9.51
N SER A 10 1.48 10.86 9.15
CA SER A 10 0.16 10.40 9.62
C SER A 10 -0.22 9.05 9.00
N SER A 11 -1.15 8.31 9.61
CA SER A 11 -1.72 7.07 9.03
C SER A 11 -2.43 7.31 7.68
N LEU A 12 -3.01 8.49 7.46
CA LEU A 12 -3.57 8.87 6.16
C LEU A 12 -2.47 9.12 5.11
N GLY A 13 -1.38 9.78 5.50
CA GLY A 13 -0.19 9.97 4.65
C GLY A 13 0.42 8.65 4.20
N VAL A 14 0.42 7.64 5.07
CA VAL A 14 0.83 6.26 4.74
C VAL A 14 -0.01 5.67 3.61
N THR A 15 -1.34 5.83 3.65
CA THR A 15 -2.21 5.27 2.60
C THR A 15 -2.05 5.98 1.25
N ALA A 16 -1.96 7.31 1.23
CA ALA A 16 -1.86 8.08 -0.01
C ALA A 16 -0.48 7.94 -0.67
N SER A 17 0.59 8.19 0.09
CA SER A 17 1.96 8.08 -0.38
C SER A 17 2.34 6.62 -0.65
N GLY A 18 1.85 5.69 0.19
CA GLY A 18 2.06 4.26 0.00
C GLY A 18 1.54 3.77 -1.33
N ASN A 19 0.35 4.20 -1.74
CA ASN A 19 -0.16 3.84 -3.06
C ASN A 19 0.59 4.46 -4.23
N GLY A 20 1.04 5.71 -4.10
CA GLY A 20 1.89 6.32 -5.13
C GLY A 20 3.16 5.51 -5.38
N ILE A 21 3.83 5.10 -4.30
CA ILE A 21 5.05 4.28 -4.35
C ILE A 21 4.73 2.86 -4.84
N ALA A 22 3.62 2.27 -4.40
CA ALA A 22 3.19 0.93 -4.83
C ALA A 22 3.03 0.89 -6.35
N ASN A 23 2.28 1.84 -6.91
CA ASN A 23 2.07 1.93 -8.36
C ASN A 23 3.37 2.16 -9.13
N TRP A 24 4.33 2.89 -8.55
CA TRP A 24 5.65 3.02 -9.15
C TRP A 24 6.38 1.68 -9.22
N PHE A 25 6.36 0.85 -8.16
CA PHE A 25 6.95 -0.50 -8.22
C PHE A 25 6.30 -1.35 -9.30
N ARG A 26 4.98 -1.36 -9.36
CA ARG A 26 4.21 -2.10 -10.38
C ARG A 26 4.59 -1.65 -11.80
N PHE A 27 4.66 -0.34 -12.04
CA PHE A 27 5.04 0.22 -13.34
C PHE A 27 6.46 -0.16 -13.76
N ASN A 28 7.37 -0.32 -12.79
CA ASN A 28 8.76 -0.74 -13.03
C ASN A 28 8.94 -2.28 -13.02
N GLY A 29 7.86 -3.06 -13.07
CA GLY A 29 7.92 -4.52 -13.07
C GLY A 29 8.34 -5.16 -11.75
N GLN A 30 8.35 -4.39 -10.65
CA GLN A 30 8.71 -4.85 -9.30
C GLN A 30 7.45 -5.32 -8.55
N GLU A 31 6.79 -6.36 -9.09
CA GLU A 31 5.49 -6.86 -8.58
C GLU A 31 5.56 -7.29 -7.10
N GLU A 32 6.65 -7.95 -6.69
CA GLU A 32 6.84 -8.40 -5.30
C GLU A 32 6.82 -7.23 -4.30
N ARG A 33 7.51 -6.12 -4.65
CA ARG A 33 7.57 -4.92 -3.81
C ARG A 33 6.25 -4.16 -3.79
N TYR A 34 5.50 -4.23 -4.88
CA TYR A 34 4.14 -3.71 -4.93
C TYR A 34 3.25 -4.47 -3.93
N VAL A 35 3.25 -5.81 -3.97
CA VAL A 35 2.47 -6.64 -3.03
C VAL A 35 2.87 -6.40 -1.58
N GLU A 36 4.18 -6.35 -1.28
CA GLU A 36 4.68 -6.05 0.07
C GLU A 36 4.11 -4.73 0.60
N LEU A 37 4.06 -3.70 -0.25
CA LEU A 37 3.57 -2.39 0.14
C LEU A 37 2.06 -2.36 0.34
N LEU A 38 1.29 -3.08 -0.49
CA LEU A 38 -0.16 -3.20 -0.29
C LEU A 38 -0.49 -3.88 1.04
N LYS A 39 0.24 -4.96 1.37
CA LYS A 39 0.11 -5.65 2.67
C LYS A 39 0.45 -4.72 3.84
N GLU A 40 1.51 -3.93 3.69
CA GLU A 40 1.86 -2.90 4.66
C GLU A 40 0.74 -1.87 4.85
N VAL A 41 0.11 -1.40 3.77
CA VAL A 41 -1.01 -0.45 3.83
C VAL A 41 -2.24 -1.04 4.52
N VAL A 42 -2.65 -2.27 4.18
CA VAL A 42 -3.84 -2.92 4.78
C VAL A 42 -3.61 -3.37 6.23
N SER A 43 -2.36 -3.39 6.69
CA SER A 43 -2.03 -3.61 8.11
C SER A 43 -2.26 -2.37 9.01
N THR A 44 -2.62 -1.22 8.43
CA THR A 44 -2.89 0.02 9.17
C THR A 44 -4.37 0.12 9.58
N ASP A 45 -4.68 0.88 10.64
CA ASP A 45 -6.08 1.16 11.03
C ASP A 45 -6.76 2.22 10.12
N ALA A 46 -6.14 2.59 9.00
CA ALA A 46 -6.59 3.66 8.12
C ALA A 46 -7.60 3.20 7.06
N TRP A 47 -8.57 2.37 7.45
CA TRP A 47 -9.55 1.75 6.54
C TRP A 47 -10.30 2.76 5.66
N SER A 48 -10.66 3.93 6.22
CA SER A 48 -11.35 4.99 5.47
C SER A 48 -10.46 5.74 4.47
N GLY A 49 -9.16 5.48 4.46
CA GLY A 49 -8.23 6.06 3.49
C GLY A 49 -8.42 5.41 2.12
N PHE A 50 -8.55 6.23 1.06
CA PHE A 50 -8.65 5.70 -0.30
C PHE A 50 -7.51 4.74 -0.63
N GLY A 51 -6.34 4.96 -0.02
CA GLY A 51 -5.18 4.14 -0.28
C GLY A 51 -5.34 2.70 0.21
N TYR A 52 -5.98 2.54 1.36
CA TYR A 52 -6.32 1.25 1.95
C TYR A 52 -7.30 0.48 1.07
N ILE A 53 -8.38 1.13 0.62
CA ILE A 53 -9.41 0.50 -0.23
C ILE A 53 -8.82 -0.05 -1.54
N ILE A 54 -7.92 0.71 -2.16
CA ILE A 54 -7.22 0.27 -3.38
C ILE A 54 -6.33 -0.94 -3.07
N ALA A 55 -5.59 -0.92 -1.97
CA ALA A 55 -4.71 -2.01 -1.59
C ALA A 55 -5.48 -3.32 -1.34
N GLU A 56 -6.61 -3.27 -0.64
CA GLU A 56 -7.49 -4.45 -0.48
C GLU A 56 -8.01 -4.97 -1.83
N ALA A 57 -8.48 -4.06 -2.69
CA ALA A 57 -9.03 -4.44 -3.99
C ALA A 57 -7.97 -5.09 -4.89
N ASP A 58 -6.73 -4.58 -4.88
CA ASP A 58 -5.64 -5.11 -5.68
C ASP A 58 -5.13 -6.46 -5.15
N LEU A 59 -4.91 -6.58 -3.83
CA LEU A 59 -4.55 -7.87 -3.22
C LEU A 59 -5.59 -8.95 -3.54
N HIS A 60 -6.88 -8.62 -3.46
CA HIS A 60 -7.96 -9.53 -3.83
C HIS A 60 -7.90 -9.97 -5.31
N ARG A 61 -7.68 -9.03 -6.25
CA ARG A 61 -7.55 -9.35 -7.68
C ARG A 61 -6.33 -10.22 -7.99
N MET A 62 -5.27 -10.08 -7.20
CA MET A 62 -4.04 -10.84 -7.35
C MET A 62 -4.12 -12.23 -6.71
N GLY A 63 -5.15 -12.51 -5.91
CA GLY A 63 -5.23 -13.74 -5.11
C GLY A 63 -4.27 -13.75 -3.93
N GLU A 64 -3.80 -12.57 -3.50
CA GLU A 64 -2.90 -12.40 -2.37
C GLU A 64 -3.70 -12.25 -1.07
N THR A 65 -3.24 -12.90 -0.01
CA THR A 65 -3.81 -12.70 1.33
C THR A 65 -3.12 -11.51 2.00
N PRO A 66 -3.88 -10.61 2.67
CA PRO A 66 -3.34 -9.54 3.51
C PRO A 66 -2.29 -10.02 4.51
#